data_AF-A0A3N9Q7M6-F1
#
_entry.id   AF-A0A3N9Q7M6-F1
#
_cell.length_a   1.000
_cell.length_b   1.000
_cell.length_c   1.000
_cell.angle_alpha   90.00
_cell.angle_beta   90.00
_cell.angle_gamma   90.00
#
_symmetry.space_group_name_H-M   'P 1'
#
loop_
_entity.id
_entity.type
_entity.pdbx_description
1 polymer ?
#
loop_
_entity_poly.entity_id
_entity_poly.type
_entity_poly.pdbx_seq_one_letter_code
_entity_poly.pdbx_strand_id
1 'polypeptide(L)'
;MKKQVVLSVVALTVCVTILSACGTKSNVEGASSAQEKSAIEVSVKDGTAELLSTAKQLKEAADSGDQAKIKEVGPELEEVWATFEDGVKPKYPDLYDQIEKSLNPAVAATKAATIDKEAVLKIDEQLIQTLFELSAKLIPAEEIKAGSNQMLTTTGQIKNEIAAGNDAKVKELVQTLEDNWKTFEDGVPPHSTELYEEIEESLNPEVAGSQKSPIDKQVLTGLNDQLTKALNELVQHIEK
;
A
#
# COMPACT_ATOMS: atom_id res chain seq x y z
N MET A 1 15.61 43.54 41.81
CA MET A 1 16.64 44.59 41.99
C MET A 1 17.55 44.60 40.77
N LYS A 2 17.70 45.78 40.15
CA LYS A 2 18.82 46.33 39.32
C LYS A 2 19.73 45.33 38.59
N LYS A 3 19.69 45.18 37.25
CA LYS A 3 20.30 46.02 36.17
C LYS A 3 21.79 46.33 36.34
N GLN A 4 22.60 45.93 35.34
CA GLN A 4 23.58 46.72 34.58
C GLN A 4 24.08 45.85 33.40
N VAL A 5 23.87 46.16 32.10
CA VAL A 5 24.31 47.30 31.25
C VAL A 5 25.80 47.26 30.92
N VAL A 6 26.14 47.11 29.63
CA VAL A 6 27.11 47.87 28.79
C VAL A 6 26.78 47.46 27.32
N LEU A 7 26.18 48.25 26.40
CA LEU A 7 26.51 49.54 25.74
C LEU A 7 27.77 49.44 24.84
N SER A 8 27.70 49.45 23.49
CA SER A 8 27.57 50.62 22.59
C SER A 8 27.47 50.10 21.14
N VAL A 9 26.51 50.51 20.29
CA VAL A 9 26.38 51.75 19.49
C VAL A 9 27.59 52.08 18.63
N VAL A 10 27.46 51.97 17.29
CA VAL A 10 27.70 53.06 16.30
C VAL A 10 26.91 52.72 15.02
N ALA A 11 26.15 53.71 14.54
CA ALA A 11 25.41 53.73 13.29
C ALA A 11 26.26 54.29 12.13
N LEU A 12 26.01 53.88 10.88
CA LEU A 12 25.98 54.83 9.76
C LEU A 12 25.27 54.23 8.54
N THR A 13 24.15 54.86 8.20
CA THR A 13 23.41 54.68 6.95
C THR A 13 24.07 55.52 5.85
N VAL A 14 24.38 54.93 4.70
CA VAL A 14 24.62 55.67 3.45
C VAL A 14 23.85 54.98 2.33
N CYS A 15 22.86 55.68 1.78
CA CYS A 15 22.19 55.34 0.52
C CYS A 15 23.06 55.76 -0.67
N VAL A 16 23.23 54.86 -1.65
CA VAL A 16 23.57 55.22 -3.03
C VAL A 16 22.81 54.26 -3.97
N THR A 17 21.82 54.79 -4.70
CA THR A 17 21.44 54.34 -6.05
C THR A 17 22.52 54.85 -7.02
N ILE A 18 22.96 54.22 -8.12
CA ILE A 18 22.20 53.72 -9.29
C ILE A 18 23.15 52.90 -10.22
N LEU A 19 22.54 52.09 -11.10
CA LEU A 19 22.93 51.70 -12.49
C LEU A 19 23.94 50.55 -12.76
N SER A 20 23.34 49.47 -13.32
CA SER A 20 23.76 48.66 -14.47
C SER A 20 25.21 48.19 -14.63
N ALA A 21 25.42 46.89 -14.40
CA ALA A 21 26.42 46.11 -15.12
C ALA A 21 25.89 44.69 -15.37
N CYS A 22 25.80 44.34 -16.66
CA CYS A 22 25.47 43.02 -17.17
C CYS A 22 26.56 42.02 -16.73
N GLY A 23 26.17 40.94 -16.06
CA GLY A 23 27.08 39.92 -15.58
C GLY A 23 26.33 38.61 -15.37
N THR A 24 26.31 37.79 -16.41
CA THR A 24 25.88 36.39 -16.44
C THR A 24 26.18 35.69 -15.12
N LYS A 25 25.12 35.36 -14.37
CA LYS A 25 25.16 34.39 -13.28
C LYS A 25 23.97 33.45 -13.42
N SER A 26 24.32 32.19 -13.52
CA SER A 26 23.44 31.03 -13.62
C SER A 26 22.31 31.09 -12.60
N ASN A 27 21.09 31.01 -13.13
CA ASN A 27 19.89 30.69 -12.37
C ASN A 27 19.99 29.23 -11.94
N VAL A 28 20.22 28.96 -10.66
CA VAL A 28 20.02 27.66 -10.03
C VAL A 28 18.94 27.83 -8.98
N GLU A 29 17.70 27.89 -9.44
CA GLU A 29 16.52 27.53 -8.66
C GLU A 29 15.61 26.72 -9.58
N GLY A 30 15.24 25.51 -9.15
CA GLY A 30 14.26 24.66 -9.83
C GLY A 30 14.81 23.36 -10.43
N ALA A 31 15.31 22.44 -9.59
CA ALA A 31 15.50 21.04 -9.99
C ALA A 31 15.32 20.00 -8.86
N SER A 32 14.84 20.39 -7.66
CA SER A 32 14.74 19.46 -6.52
C SER A 32 13.32 18.93 -6.24
N SER A 33 12.26 19.60 -6.72
CA SER A 33 10.89 19.31 -6.25
C SER A 33 10.23 18.08 -6.88
N ALA A 34 10.57 17.72 -8.11
CA ALA A 34 9.93 16.57 -8.78
C ALA A 34 10.46 15.23 -8.28
N GLN A 35 11.77 15.15 -8.02
CA GLN A 35 12.45 13.92 -7.60
C GLN A 35 12.18 13.60 -6.12
N GLU A 36 12.09 14.63 -5.28
CA GLU A 36 11.66 14.51 -3.87
C GLU A 36 10.17 14.15 -3.76
N LYS A 37 9.30 14.77 -4.58
CA LYS A 37 7.86 14.46 -4.58
C LYS A 37 7.58 13.01 -5.00
N SER A 38 8.28 12.50 -6.01
CA SER A 38 8.14 11.12 -6.48
C SER A 38 8.66 10.11 -5.45
N ALA A 39 9.76 10.41 -4.75
CA ALA A 39 10.29 9.55 -3.70
C ALA A 39 9.35 9.45 -2.49
N ILE A 40 8.75 10.58 -2.08
CA ILE A 40 7.73 10.62 -1.01
C ILE A 40 6.46 9.84 -1.41
N GLU A 41 6.07 9.88 -2.68
CA GLU A 41 4.89 9.16 -3.16
C GLU A 41 5.10 7.65 -3.16
N VAL A 42 6.29 7.19 -3.58
CA VAL A 42 6.69 5.78 -3.48
C VAL A 42 6.73 5.35 -2.01
N SER A 43 7.34 6.13 -1.11
CA SER A 43 7.39 5.78 0.32
C SER A 43 6.00 5.74 0.98
N VAL A 44 5.07 6.60 0.55
CA VAL A 44 3.68 6.56 1.04
C VAL A 44 2.95 5.33 0.50
N LYS A 45 3.14 4.95 -0.76
CA LYS A 45 2.58 3.73 -1.35
C LYS A 45 3.08 2.49 -0.60
N ASP A 46 4.38 2.36 -0.44
CA ASP A 46 5.00 1.20 0.24
C ASP A 46 4.59 1.13 1.71
N GLY A 47 4.61 2.26 2.43
CA GLY A 47 4.17 2.32 3.82
C GLY A 47 2.67 2.02 4.01
N THR A 48 1.82 2.45 3.06
CA THR A 48 0.39 2.12 3.07
C THR A 48 0.18 0.62 2.90
N ALA A 49 0.89 -0.01 1.96
CA ALA A 49 0.83 -1.46 1.75
C ALA A 49 1.31 -2.24 2.99
N GLU A 50 2.40 -1.79 3.64
CA GLU A 50 2.91 -2.40 4.87
C GLU A 50 1.93 -2.27 6.04
N LEU A 51 1.33 -1.09 6.22
CA LEU A 51 0.34 -0.86 7.29
C LEU A 51 -0.92 -1.68 7.06
N LEU A 52 -1.37 -1.79 5.82
CA LEU A 52 -2.51 -2.60 5.43
C LEU A 52 -2.26 -4.10 5.64
N SER A 53 -1.06 -4.59 5.30
CA SER A 53 -0.63 -5.96 5.61
C SER A 53 -0.64 -6.23 7.12
N THR A 54 -0.12 -5.29 7.92
CA THR A 54 -0.11 -5.39 9.39
C THR A 54 -1.53 -5.39 9.97
N ALA A 55 -2.43 -4.55 9.42
CA ALA A 55 -3.84 -4.55 9.80
C ALA A 55 -4.53 -5.87 9.42
N LYS A 56 -4.33 -6.40 8.21
CA LYS A 56 -4.84 -7.73 7.82
C LYS A 56 -4.37 -8.84 8.78
N GLN A 57 -3.11 -8.80 9.23
CA GLN A 57 -2.61 -9.74 10.25
C GLN A 57 -3.29 -9.57 11.62
N LEU A 58 -3.60 -8.33 12.02
CA LEU A 58 -4.35 -8.08 13.25
C LEU A 58 -5.77 -8.65 13.15
N LYS A 59 -6.46 -8.42 12.03
CA LYS A 59 -7.76 -9.02 11.73
C LYS A 59 -7.72 -10.54 11.83
N GLU A 60 -6.76 -11.20 11.17
CA GLU A 60 -6.61 -12.66 11.23
C GLU A 60 -6.37 -13.17 12.66
N ALA A 61 -5.53 -12.49 13.43
CA ALA A 61 -5.28 -12.82 14.84
C ALA A 61 -6.56 -12.66 15.69
N ALA A 62 -7.36 -11.64 15.43
CA ALA A 62 -8.61 -11.41 16.12
C ALA A 62 -9.70 -12.43 15.74
N ASP A 63 -9.83 -12.77 14.45
CA ASP A 63 -10.76 -13.79 13.91
C ASP A 63 -10.42 -15.20 14.43
N SER A 64 -9.14 -15.57 14.44
CA SER A 64 -8.66 -16.84 15.03
C SER A 64 -8.67 -16.84 16.56
N GLY A 65 -8.80 -15.66 17.17
CA GLY A 65 -8.83 -15.48 18.60
C GLY A 65 -7.49 -15.61 19.32
N ASP A 66 -6.38 -15.47 18.59
CA ASP A 66 -5.02 -15.49 19.09
C ASP A 66 -4.68 -14.19 19.84
N GLN A 67 -4.97 -14.17 21.14
CA GLN A 67 -4.69 -13.01 21.98
C GLN A 67 -3.21 -12.66 22.10
N ALA A 68 -2.31 -13.63 21.94
CA ALA A 68 -0.87 -13.34 22.00
C ALA A 68 -0.46 -12.57 20.75
N LYS A 69 -0.90 -13.04 19.58
CA LYS A 69 -0.63 -12.37 18.31
C LYS A 69 -1.30 -10.99 18.20
N ILE A 70 -2.53 -10.82 18.72
CA ILE A 70 -3.18 -9.50 18.80
C ILE A 70 -2.31 -8.49 19.58
N LYS A 71 -1.69 -8.91 20.69
CA LYS A 71 -0.82 -8.04 21.51
C LYS A 71 0.52 -7.74 20.87
N GLU A 72 0.99 -8.65 20.01
CA GLU A 72 2.22 -8.51 19.24
C GLU A 72 2.02 -7.54 18.07
N VAL A 73 1.01 -7.78 17.22
CA VAL A 73 0.77 -7.04 15.97
C VAL A 73 0.15 -5.66 16.23
N GLY A 74 -0.73 -5.54 17.23
CA GLY A 74 -1.45 -4.30 17.49
C GLY A 74 -0.56 -3.05 17.63
N PRO A 75 0.52 -3.08 18.44
CA PRO A 75 1.49 -1.99 18.52
C PRO A 75 2.27 -1.71 17.22
N GLU A 76 2.52 -2.72 16.39
CA GLU A 76 3.27 -2.57 15.13
C GLU A 76 2.54 -1.64 14.15
N LEU A 77 1.21 -1.56 14.20
CA LEU A 77 0.44 -0.61 13.39
C LEU A 77 0.89 0.84 13.58
N GLU A 78 1.13 1.25 14.83
CA GLU A 78 1.60 2.61 15.17
C GLU A 78 3.05 2.82 14.68
N GLU A 79 3.89 1.79 14.80
CA GLU A 79 5.28 1.84 14.36
C GLU A 79 5.39 1.99 12.83
N VAL A 80 4.60 1.23 12.07
CA VAL A 80 4.56 1.32 10.61
C VAL A 80 4.00 2.66 10.16
N TRP A 81 2.88 3.12 10.73
CA TRP A 81 2.26 4.41 10.38
C TRP A 81 3.24 5.58 10.53
N ALA A 82 3.99 5.62 11.64
CA ALA A 82 4.95 6.68 11.93
C ALA A 82 6.07 6.80 10.86
N THR A 83 6.33 5.77 10.06
CA THR A 83 7.37 5.81 9.01
C THR A 83 7.00 6.68 7.82
N PHE A 84 5.70 6.91 7.57
CA PHE A 84 5.23 7.57 6.35
C PHE A 84 4.08 8.57 6.56
N GLU A 85 3.52 8.70 7.76
CA GLU A 85 2.36 9.57 8.07
C GLU A 85 2.56 11.03 7.61
N ASP A 86 3.78 11.55 7.71
CA ASP A 86 4.17 12.91 7.31
C ASP A 86 4.07 13.12 5.79
N GLY A 87 4.17 12.03 5.01
CA GLY A 87 3.94 12.05 3.57
C GLY A 87 2.45 12.05 3.20
N VAL A 88 1.59 11.48 4.06
CA VAL A 88 0.13 11.42 3.85
C VAL A 88 -0.52 12.75 4.21
N LYS A 89 -0.23 13.28 5.40
CA LYS A 89 -0.87 14.47 5.98
C LYS A 89 -1.00 15.69 5.04
N PRO A 90 0.05 16.14 4.32
CA PRO A 90 -0.07 17.31 3.45
C PRO A 90 -0.82 17.03 2.14
N LYS A 91 -0.90 15.76 1.70
CA LYS A 91 -1.51 15.38 0.42
C LYS A 91 -2.97 14.91 0.58
N TYR A 92 -3.27 14.23 1.68
CA TYR A 92 -4.53 13.57 1.96
C TYR A 92 -4.98 13.83 3.42
N PRO A 93 -5.19 15.10 3.82
CA PRO A 93 -5.46 15.45 5.23
C PRO A 93 -6.70 14.76 5.80
N ASP A 94 -7.77 14.62 5.00
CA ASP A 94 -8.99 13.94 5.44
C ASP A 94 -8.78 12.43 5.67
N LEU A 95 -7.90 11.79 4.89
CA LEU A 95 -7.56 10.37 5.08
C LEU A 95 -6.59 10.18 6.24
N TYR A 96 -5.63 11.09 6.42
CA TYR A 96 -4.76 11.12 7.60
C TYR A 96 -5.59 11.14 8.90
N ASP A 97 -6.54 12.08 9.01
CA ASP A 97 -7.39 12.20 10.20
C ASP A 97 -8.26 10.95 10.43
N GLN A 98 -8.72 10.30 9.35
CA GLN A 98 -9.50 9.06 9.45
C GLN A 98 -8.66 7.86 9.86
N ILE A 99 -7.43 7.73 9.34
CA ILE A 99 -6.48 6.70 9.74
C ILE A 99 -6.18 6.84 11.24
N GLU A 100 -5.80 8.04 11.70
CA GLU A 100 -5.54 8.33 13.11
C GLU A 100 -6.72 7.98 14.03
N LYS A 101 -7.94 8.24 13.55
CA LYS A 101 -9.18 7.98 14.30
C LYS A 101 -9.46 6.49 14.48
N SER A 102 -9.02 5.63 13.56
CA SER A 102 -9.19 4.17 13.65
C SER A 102 -7.97 3.49 14.28
N LEU A 103 -6.77 3.92 13.91
CA LEU A 103 -5.47 3.40 14.35
C LEU A 103 -5.30 3.51 15.88
N ASN A 104 -5.47 4.70 16.44
CA ASN A 104 -5.25 4.92 17.87
C ASN A 104 -6.16 4.04 18.75
N PRO A 105 -7.48 3.94 18.48
CA PRO A 105 -8.33 2.99 19.18
C PRO A 105 -7.96 1.51 18.94
N ALA A 106 -7.53 1.11 17.74
CA ALA A 106 -7.11 -0.26 17.45
C ALA A 106 -5.92 -0.64 18.35
N VAL A 107 -4.87 0.18 18.34
CA VAL A 107 -3.67 0.02 19.16
C VAL A 107 -4.02 0.00 20.66
N ALA A 108 -4.92 0.87 21.11
CA ALA A 108 -5.36 0.88 22.51
C ALA A 108 -6.13 -0.40 22.90
N ALA A 109 -6.99 -0.91 22.00
CA ALA A 109 -7.77 -2.12 22.24
C ALA A 109 -6.88 -3.37 22.37
N THR A 110 -5.81 -3.47 21.59
CA THR A 110 -4.86 -4.59 21.68
C THR A 110 -4.03 -4.58 22.98
N LYS A 111 -3.78 -3.40 23.55
CA LYS A 111 -3.05 -3.21 24.82
C LYS A 111 -3.91 -3.48 26.07
N ALA A 112 -5.21 -3.76 25.91
CA ALA A 112 -6.12 -3.99 27.04
C ALA A 112 -5.76 -5.24 27.86
N ALA A 113 -6.03 -5.21 29.17
CA ALA A 113 -5.80 -6.34 30.05
C ALA A 113 -6.64 -7.58 29.65
N THR A 114 -7.88 -7.34 29.23
CA THR A 114 -8.76 -8.32 28.58
C THR A 114 -9.08 -7.80 27.19
N ILE A 115 -8.75 -8.57 26.16
CA ILE A 115 -9.00 -8.19 24.76
C ILE A 115 -10.45 -8.50 24.42
N ASP A 116 -11.17 -7.44 24.02
CA ASP A 116 -12.45 -7.54 23.32
C ASP A 116 -12.17 -7.71 21.82
N LYS A 117 -12.27 -8.95 21.34
CA LYS A 117 -11.93 -9.32 19.95
C LYS A 117 -12.88 -8.69 18.95
N GLU A 118 -14.17 -8.59 19.29
CA GLU A 118 -15.16 -7.98 18.40
C GLU A 118 -14.90 -6.47 18.24
N ALA A 119 -14.50 -5.80 19.33
CA ALA A 119 -14.10 -4.40 19.27
C ALA A 119 -12.81 -4.20 18.45
N VAL A 120 -11.81 -5.07 18.61
CA VAL A 120 -10.58 -5.05 17.78
C VAL A 120 -10.94 -5.23 16.31
N LEU A 121 -11.68 -6.29 15.96
CA LEU A 121 -12.09 -6.58 14.57
C LEU A 121 -12.80 -5.39 13.94
N LYS A 122 -13.80 -4.84 14.63
CA LYS A 122 -14.61 -3.75 14.08
C LYS A 122 -13.78 -2.49 13.80
N ILE A 123 -12.86 -2.14 14.69
CA ILE A 123 -12.03 -0.94 14.52
C ILE A 123 -10.95 -1.19 13.45
N ASP A 124 -10.38 -2.39 13.42
CA ASP A 124 -9.37 -2.76 12.45
C ASP A 124 -9.95 -2.86 11.03
N GLU A 125 -11.18 -3.35 10.87
CA GLU A 125 -11.91 -3.31 9.60
C GLU A 125 -12.15 -1.87 9.10
N GLN A 126 -12.39 -0.92 10.02
CA GLN A 126 -12.48 0.50 9.67
C GLN A 126 -11.12 1.05 9.22
N LEU A 127 -10.04 0.68 9.90
CA LEU A 127 -8.68 1.04 9.50
C LEU A 127 -8.35 0.49 8.10
N ILE A 128 -8.58 -0.80 7.87
CA ILE A 128 -8.40 -1.47 6.58
C ILE A 128 -9.18 -0.76 5.48
N GLN A 129 -10.44 -0.42 5.73
CA GLN A 129 -11.27 0.29 4.74
C GLN A 129 -10.68 1.67 4.39
N THR A 130 -10.24 2.45 5.39
CA THR A 130 -9.61 3.75 5.13
C THR A 130 -8.26 3.61 4.41
N LEU A 131 -7.49 2.55 4.70
CA LEU A 131 -6.24 2.27 4.00
C LEU A 131 -6.48 1.88 2.54
N PHE A 132 -7.54 1.13 2.23
CA PHE A 132 -7.95 0.89 0.84
C PHE A 132 -8.33 2.19 0.13
N GLU A 133 -9.04 3.11 0.79
CA GLU A 133 -9.33 4.43 0.22
C GLU A 133 -8.07 5.24 -0.07
N LEU A 134 -7.03 5.14 0.78
CA LEU A 134 -5.72 5.74 0.51
C LEU A 134 -5.01 5.04 -0.64
N SER A 135 -4.99 3.71 -0.69
CA SER A 135 -4.43 2.93 -1.80
C SER A 135 -5.07 3.29 -3.14
N ALA A 136 -6.38 3.55 -3.20
CA ALA A 136 -7.05 4.04 -4.42
C ALA A 136 -6.52 5.39 -4.92
N LYS A 137 -5.94 6.22 -4.04
CA LYS A 137 -5.30 7.48 -4.44
C LYS A 137 -3.88 7.30 -4.93
N LEU A 138 -3.24 6.19 -4.55
CA LEU A 138 -1.83 5.89 -4.80
C LEU A 138 -1.64 4.91 -5.97
N ILE A 139 -2.65 4.09 -6.25
CA ILE A 139 -2.68 3.08 -7.31
C ILE A 139 -3.79 3.51 -8.30
N PRO A 140 -3.43 4.20 -9.40
CA PRO A 140 -4.42 4.65 -10.37
C PRO A 140 -5.08 3.46 -11.09
N ALA A 141 -6.31 3.65 -11.56
CA ALA A 141 -7.09 2.67 -12.30
C ALA A 141 -6.33 2.09 -13.50
N GLU A 142 -5.52 2.90 -14.19
CA GLU A 142 -4.67 2.48 -15.29
C GLU A 142 -3.59 1.48 -14.87
N GLU A 143 -3.05 1.60 -13.66
CA GLU A 143 -2.07 0.66 -13.11
C GLU A 143 -2.74 -0.67 -12.77
N ILE A 144 -3.92 -0.63 -12.13
CA ILE A 144 -4.72 -1.84 -11.85
C ILE A 144 -5.05 -2.57 -13.15
N LYS A 145 -5.45 -1.83 -14.19
CA LYS A 145 -5.73 -2.38 -15.52
C LYS A 145 -4.47 -2.98 -16.17
N ALA A 146 -3.34 -2.30 -16.08
CA ALA A 146 -2.08 -2.79 -16.65
C ALA A 146 -1.65 -4.09 -15.96
N GLY A 147 -1.65 -4.12 -14.63
CA GLY A 147 -1.32 -5.31 -13.84
C GLY A 147 -2.26 -6.48 -14.12
N SER A 148 -3.58 -6.22 -14.19
CA SER A 148 -4.58 -7.24 -14.54
C SER A 148 -4.33 -7.84 -15.92
N ASN A 149 -3.98 -7.03 -16.93
CA ASN A 149 -3.65 -7.53 -18.27
C ASN A 149 -2.34 -8.34 -18.31
N GLN A 150 -1.36 -7.97 -17.48
CA GLN A 150 -0.15 -8.77 -17.32
C GLN A 150 -0.47 -10.13 -16.71
N MET A 151 -1.29 -10.18 -15.65
CA MET A 151 -1.75 -11.45 -15.07
C MET A 151 -2.57 -12.29 -16.07
N LEU A 152 -3.45 -11.68 -16.87
CA LEU A 152 -4.17 -12.38 -17.95
C LEU A 152 -3.21 -13.01 -18.98
N THR A 153 -2.11 -12.34 -19.30
CA THR A 153 -1.08 -12.90 -20.18
C THR A 153 -0.41 -14.11 -19.53
N THR A 154 -0.05 -14.00 -18.25
CA THR A 154 0.60 -15.08 -17.48
C THR A 154 -0.32 -16.29 -17.31
N THR A 155 -1.61 -16.10 -16.99
CA THR A 155 -2.59 -17.21 -16.91
C THR A 155 -2.73 -17.96 -18.23
N GLY A 156 -2.64 -17.26 -19.38
CA GLY A 156 -2.57 -17.90 -20.69
C GLY A 156 -1.32 -18.75 -20.90
N GLN A 157 -0.16 -18.30 -20.37
CA GLN A 157 1.08 -19.07 -20.41
C GLN A 157 1.01 -20.30 -19.50
N ILE A 158 0.48 -20.16 -18.28
CA ILE A 158 0.30 -21.27 -17.33
C ILE A 158 -0.54 -22.38 -17.97
N LYS A 159 -1.65 -22.03 -18.61
CA LYS A 159 -2.51 -22.99 -19.32
C LYS A 159 -1.76 -23.80 -20.38
N ASN A 160 -0.89 -23.15 -21.15
CA ASN A 160 -0.06 -23.82 -22.16
C ASN A 160 0.98 -24.76 -21.52
N GLU A 161 1.64 -24.33 -20.44
CA GLU A 161 2.67 -25.12 -19.77
C GLU A 161 2.09 -26.31 -18.98
N ILE A 162 0.87 -26.17 -18.43
CA ILE A 162 0.11 -27.30 -17.87
C ILE A 162 -0.12 -28.37 -18.94
N ALA A 163 -0.58 -27.95 -20.14
CA ALA A 163 -0.82 -28.86 -21.27
C ALA A 163 0.47 -29.51 -21.80
N ALA A 164 1.58 -28.78 -21.79
CA ALA A 164 2.91 -29.30 -22.13
C ALA A 164 3.49 -30.22 -21.03
N GLY A 165 2.92 -30.20 -19.82
CA GLY A 165 3.40 -30.94 -18.66
C GLY A 165 4.72 -30.43 -18.08
N ASN A 166 4.98 -29.14 -18.23
CA ASN A 166 6.18 -28.48 -17.75
C ASN A 166 5.96 -27.92 -16.32
N ASP A 167 5.92 -28.82 -15.35
CA ASP A 167 5.62 -28.48 -13.96
C ASP A 167 6.59 -27.43 -13.37
N ALA A 168 7.85 -27.41 -13.80
CA ALA A 168 8.82 -26.42 -13.37
C ALA A 168 8.45 -25.01 -13.82
N LYS A 169 8.03 -24.86 -15.09
CA LYS A 169 7.62 -23.55 -15.62
C LYS A 169 6.28 -23.10 -15.06
N VAL A 170 5.36 -24.03 -14.79
CA VAL A 170 4.10 -23.73 -14.09
C VAL A 170 4.37 -23.10 -12.73
N LYS A 171 5.29 -23.65 -11.92
CA LYS A 171 5.66 -23.07 -10.62
C LYS A 171 6.20 -21.65 -10.73
N GLU A 172 7.08 -21.41 -11.69
CA GLU A 172 7.67 -20.08 -11.94
C GLU A 172 6.60 -19.05 -12.34
N LEU A 173 5.70 -19.44 -13.25
CA LEU A 173 4.65 -18.54 -13.74
C LEU A 173 3.58 -18.25 -12.69
N VAL A 174 3.20 -19.24 -11.87
CA VAL A 174 2.24 -19.03 -10.78
C VAL A 174 2.84 -18.10 -9.72
N GLN A 175 4.14 -18.22 -9.39
CA GLN A 175 4.80 -17.24 -8.52
C GLN A 175 4.78 -15.83 -9.15
N THR A 176 4.97 -15.74 -10.46
CA THR A 176 4.88 -14.47 -11.19
C THR A 176 3.48 -13.85 -11.11
N LEU A 177 2.41 -14.65 -11.02
CA LEU A 177 1.05 -14.12 -10.80
C LEU A 177 0.96 -13.45 -9.44
N GLU A 178 1.42 -14.12 -8.37
CA GLU A 178 1.34 -13.56 -7.02
C GLU A 178 2.22 -12.30 -6.88
N ASP A 179 3.41 -12.32 -7.44
CA ASP A 179 4.31 -11.16 -7.43
C ASP A 179 3.69 -9.98 -8.19
N ASN A 180 3.01 -10.22 -9.32
CA ASN A 180 2.30 -9.17 -10.05
C ASN A 180 1.07 -8.65 -9.29
N TRP A 181 0.27 -9.54 -8.71
CA TRP A 181 -0.93 -9.19 -7.95
C TRP A 181 -0.63 -8.21 -6.82
N LYS A 182 0.41 -8.50 -6.03
CA LYS A 182 0.89 -7.65 -4.92
C LYS A 182 1.20 -6.20 -5.31
N THR A 183 1.49 -5.93 -6.59
CA THR A 183 1.81 -4.56 -7.03
C THR A 183 0.61 -3.63 -7.10
N PHE A 184 -0.60 -4.20 -7.18
CA PHE A 184 -1.83 -3.41 -7.40
C PHE A 184 -3.06 -3.89 -6.63
N GLU A 185 -3.00 -5.04 -5.94
CA GLU A 185 -4.14 -5.66 -5.26
C GLU A 185 -4.87 -4.71 -4.31
N ASP A 186 -4.13 -3.88 -3.57
CA ASP A 186 -4.71 -2.98 -2.56
C ASP A 186 -5.49 -1.82 -3.19
N GLY A 187 -5.30 -1.59 -4.50
CA GLY A 187 -6.10 -0.66 -5.28
C GLY A 187 -7.46 -1.23 -5.70
N VAL A 188 -7.66 -2.55 -5.65
CA VAL A 188 -8.85 -3.22 -6.21
C VAL A 188 -10.11 -3.07 -5.32
N PRO A 189 -10.07 -3.29 -3.99
CA PRO A 189 -11.28 -3.29 -3.16
C PRO A 189 -12.16 -2.02 -3.25
N PRO A 190 -11.59 -0.80 -3.37
CA PRO A 190 -12.35 0.43 -3.60
C PRO A 190 -13.17 0.43 -4.90
N HIS A 191 -12.76 -0.35 -5.90
CA HIS A 191 -13.49 -0.52 -7.16
C HIS A 191 -14.45 -1.70 -7.10
N SER A 192 -14.01 -2.84 -6.56
CA SER A 192 -14.86 -4.02 -6.38
C SER A 192 -14.28 -4.96 -5.32
N THR A 193 -14.89 -4.98 -4.14
CA THR A 193 -14.56 -5.95 -3.07
C THR A 193 -14.86 -7.39 -3.53
N GLU A 194 -15.96 -7.61 -4.24
CA GLU A 194 -16.34 -8.93 -4.76
C GLU A 194 -15.26 -9.51 -5.69
N LEU A 195 -14.74 -8.70 -6.62
CA LEU A 195 -13.71 -9.16 -7.55
C LEU A 195 -12.34 -9.32 -6.88
N TYR A 196 -12.03 -8.53 -5.85
CA TYR A 196 -10.85 -8.76 -5.02
C TYR A 196 -10.90 -10.15 -4.38
N GLU A 197 -12.02 -10.48 -3.73
CA GLU A 197 -12.23 -11.78 -3.07
C GLU A 197 -12.18 -12.94 -4.08
N GLU A 198 -12.86 -12.83 -5.23
CA GLU A 198 -12.82 -13.88 -6.26
C GLU A 198 -11.41 -14.15 -6.82
N ILE A 199 -10.60 -13.08 -6.96
CA ILE A 199 -9.21 -13.21 -7.41
C ILE A 199 -8.37 -13.92 -6.34
N GLU A 200 -8.47 -13.51 -5.07
CA GLU A 200 -7.77 -14.13 -3.94
C GLU A 200 -8.15 -15.60 -3.76
N GLU A 201 -9.44 -15.92 -3.85
CA GLU A 201 -9.97 -17.28 -3.74
C GLU A 201 -9.50 -18.20 -4.86
N SER A 202 -9.12 -17.64 -6.01
CA SER A 202 -8.55 -18.41 -7.13
C SER A 202 -7.02 -18.49 -7.04
N LEU A 203 -6.36 -17.36 -6.80
CA LEU A 203 -4.91 -17.22 -6.84
C LEU A 203 -4.21 -17.97 -5.69
N ASN A 204 -4.68 -17.82 -4.44
CA ASN A 204 -4.05 -18.44 -3.28
C ASN A 204 -3.99 -19.98 -3.36
N PRO A 205 -5.09 -20.69 -3.64
CA PRO A 205 -5.02 -22.14 -3.84
C PRO A 205 -4.26 -22.52 -5.12
N GLU A 206 -4.18 -21.65 -6.13
CA GLU A 206 -3.38 -21.90 -7.34
C GLU A 206 -1.88 -21.90 -7.00
N VAL A 207 -1.43 -20.89 -6.25
CA VAL A 207 -0.08 -20.81 -5.70
C VAL A 207 0.23 -22.06 -4.88
N ALA A 208 -0.59 -22.38 -3.88
CA ALA A 208 -0.39 -23.55 -3.04
C ALA A 208 -0.41 -24.86 -3.83
N GLY A 209 -1.31 -24.97 -4.82
CA GLY A 209 -1.44 -26.12 -5.70
C GLY A 209 -0.22 -26.33 -6.61
N SER A 210 0.34 -25.25 -7.14
CA SER A 210 1.51 -25.28 -8.02
C SER A 210 2.74 -25.86 -7.32
N GLN A 211 2.87 -25.68 -6.00
CA GLN A 211 4.02 -26.16 -5.23
C GLN A 211 4.01 -27.67 -4.95
N LYS A 212 2.88 -28.35 -5.18
CA LYS A 212 2.74 -29.80 -4.93
C LYS A 212 3.60 -30.64 -5.89
N SER A 213 3.82 -31.90 -5.51
CA SER A 213 4.51 -32.90 -6.33
C SER A 213 3.81 -34.26 -6.20
N PRO A 214 3.16 -34.78 -7.25
CA PRO A 214 2.96 -34.13 -8.56
C PRO A 214 1.97 -32.94 -8.47
N ILE A 215 2.00 -32.04 -9.45
CA ILE A 215 0.98 -31.00 -9.62
C ILE A 215 -0.33 -31.67 -10.06
N ASP A 216 -1.44 -31.32 -9.41
CA ASP A 216 -2.78 -31.69 -9.89
C ASP A 216 -3.20 -30.73 -11.01
N LYS A 217 -2.96 -31.16 -12.26
CA LYS A 217 -3.19 -30.35 -13.46
C LYS A 217 -4.66 -29.99 -13.67
N GLN A 218 -5.60 -30.86 -13.27
CA GLN A 218 -7.03 -30.58 -13.44
C GLN A 218 -7.47 -29.49 -12.47
N VAL A 219 -7.06 -29.60 -11.20
CA VAL A 219 -7.34 -28.57 -10.19
C VAL A 219 -6.70 -27.25 -10.60
N LEU A 220 -5.42 -27.26 -10.99
CA LEU A 220 -4.70 -26.04 -11.35
C LEU A 220 -5.31 -25.36 -12.60
N THR A 221 -5.74 -26.15 -13.59
CA THR A 221 -6.46 -25.59 -14.76
C THR A 221 -7.76 -24.92 -14.35
N GLY A 222 -8.52 -25.53 -13.42
CA GLY A 222 -9.79 -24.98 -12.96
C GLY A 222 -9.62 -23.67 -12.16
N LEU A 223 -8.55 -23.56 -11.37
CA LEU A 223 -8.21 -22.33 -10.64
C LEU A 223 -7.75 -21.23 -11.60
N ASN A 224 -6.84 -21.55 -12.52
CA ASN A 224 -6.36 -20.60 -13.52
C ASN A 224 -7.50 -20.07 -14.40
N ASP A 225 -8.47 -20.91 -14.79
CA ASP A 225 -9.63 -20.48 -15.58
C ASP A 225 -10.57 -19.54 -14.78
N GLN A 226 -10.74 -19.76 -13.47
CA GLN A 226 -11.50 -18.87 -12.58
C GLN A 226 -10.79 -17.53 -12.40
N LEU A 227 -9.48 -17.56 -12.13
CA LEU A 227 -8.65 -16.36 -12.04
C LEU A 227 -8.71 -15.55 -13.35
N THR A 228 -8.57 -16.19 -14.52
CA THR A 228 -8.73 -15.53 -15.82
C THR A 228 -10.09 -14.86 -15.96
N LYS A 229 -11.18 -15.51 -15.50
CA LYS A 229 -12.52 -14.92 -15.54
C LYS A 229 -12.61 -13.67 -14.67
N ALA A 230 -12.23 -13.75 -13.40
CA ALA A 230 -12.30 -12.64 -12.46
C ALA A 230 -11.44 -11.45 -12.91
N LEU A 231 -10.23 -11.69 -13.43
CA LEU A 231 -9.37 -10.64 -13.99
C LEU A 231 -9.99 -9.94 -15.21
N ASN A 232 -10.66 -10.68 -16.10
CA ASN A 232 -11.38 -10.07 -17.23
C ASN A 232 -12.55 -9.20 -16.75
N GLU A 233 -13.31 -9.67 -15.75
CA GLU A 233 -14.40 -8.91 -15.15
C GLU A 233 -13.90 -7.64 -14.46
N LEU A 234 -12.75 -7.70 -13.77
CA LEU A 234 -12.09 -6.55 -13.17
C LEU A 234 -11.67 -5.51 -14.22
N VAL A 235 -11.02 -5.92 -15.30
CA VAL A 235 -10.63 -5.01 -16.40
C VAL A 235 -11.86 -4.30 -16.98
N GLN A 236 -12.96 -5.02 -17.18
CA GLN A 236 -14.21 -4.43 -17.68
C GLN A 236 -14.91 -3.52 -16.67
N HIS A 237 -14.79 -3.81 -15.38
CA HIS A 237 -15.37 -3.01 -14.30
C HIS A 237 -14.67 -1.65 -14.20
N ILE A 238 -13.34 -1.63 -14.28
CA ILE A 238 -12.53 -0.42 -14.20
C ILE A 238 -12.73 0.52 -15.41
N GLU A 239 -13.21 0.01 -16.54
CA GLU A 239 -13.47 0.80 -17.75
C GLU A 239 -14.77 1.63 -17.72
N LYS A 240 -15.64 1.42 -16.72
CA LYS A 240 -16.97 2.06 -16.63
C LYS A 240 -16.94 3.34 -15.79
#